data_AF-A0A5B1CB18-F1
#
_entry.id   AF-A0A5B1CB18-F1
#
_cell.length_a   1.000
_cell.length_b   1.000
_cell.length_c   1.000
_cell.angle_alpha   90.00
_cell.angle_beta   90.00
_cell.angle_gamma   90.00
#
_symmetry.space_group_name_H-M   'P 1'
#
loop_
_entity.id
_entity.type
_entity.pdbx_description
1 polymer ?
#
loop_
_entity_poly.entity_id
_entity_poly.type
_entity_poly.pdbx_seq_one_letter_code
_entity_poly.pdbx_strand_id
1 'polypeptide(L)'
;MADPDITVFTIGTQLDETIHILLRSGTFTGDVDLPDLRFNTGLGHPALDGDICVDENGGMMIAVRLPDLDGKPGTFVLGDRTFNLVAGRCFLLTKDYQAIQLPHDVLEDAYRHVGDND
;
A
#
# COMPACT_ATOMS: atom_id res chain seq x y z
N MET A 1 -3.61 -18.43 9.97
CA MET A 1 -4.67 -17.84 10.81
C MET A 1 -4.62 -16.36 10.51
N ALA A 2 -5.68 -15.79 9.94
CA ALA A 2 -5.75 -14.35 9.71
C ALA A 2 -5.88 -13.67 11.08
N ASP A 3 -4.97 -12.76 11.41
CA ASP A 3 -5.11 -11.94 12.59
C ASP A 3 -6.31 -11.01 12.35
N PRO A 4 -7.38 -11.08 13.16
CA PRO A 4 -8.59 -10.28 12.92
C PRO A 4 -8.31 -8.78 13.08
N ASP A 5 -7.15 -8.44 13.62
CA ASP A 5 -6.69 -7.09 13.85
C ASP A 5 -5.91 -6.51 12.66
N ILE A 6 -5.82 -7.17 11.50
CA ILE A 6 -5.15 -6.60 10.32
C ILE A 6 -6.08 -6.61 9.11
N THR A 7 -6.34 -5.41 8.58
CA THR A 7 -7.00 -5.20 7.29
C THR A 7 -5.96 -5.23 6.19
N VAL A 8 -6.26 -5.90 5.08
CA VAL A 8 -5.34 -6.01 3.94
C VAL A 8 -6.00 -5.52 2.67
N PHE A 9 -5.20 -4.74 1.97
CA PHE A 9 -5.55 -4.03 0.76
C PHE A 9 -4.64 -4.52 -0.36
N THR A 10 -5.22 -5.09 -1.41
CA THR A 10 -4.44 -5.61 -2.55
C THR A 10 -4.62 -4.71 -3.75
N ILE A 11 -3.52 -4.24 -4.31
CA ILE A 11 -3.49 -3.29 -5.43
C ILE A 11 -2.52 -3.73 -6.53
N GLY A 12 -2.58 -3.06 -7.68
CA GLY A 12 -1.64 -3.23 -8.79
C GLY A 12 -1.93 -4.41 -9.71
N THR A 13 -2.94 -5.23 -9.39
CA THR A 13 -3.34 -6.41 -10.19
C THR A 13 -3.63 -6.08 -11.65
N GLN A 14 -4.05 -4.84 -11.97
CA GLN A 14 -4.26 -4.43 -13.36
C GLN A 14 -2.96 -4.29 -14.18
N LEU A 15 -1.81 -4.20 -13.52
CA LEU A 15 -0.47 -4.11 -14.10
C LEU A 15 0.32 -5.43 -13.95
N ASP A 16 -0.36 -6.54 -13.63
CA ASP A 16 0.27 -7.83 -13.29
C ASP A 16 1.20 -7.77 -12.05
N GLU A 17 1.11 -6.69 -11.26
CA GLU A 17 1.92 -6.47 -10.07
C GLU A 17 1.05 -6.52 -8.82
N THR A 18 1.17 -7.59 -8.02
CA THR A 18 0.39 -7.70 -6.77
C THR A 18 1.14 -7.06 -5.61
N ILE A 19 0.55 -6.02 -5.02
CA ILE A 19 1.07 -5.31 -3.85
C ILE A 19 0.05 -5.40 -2.73
N HIS A 20 0.53 -5.69 -1.52
CA HIS A 20 -0.31 -5.79 -0.33
C HIS A 20 0.01 -4.67 0.66
N ILE A 21 -1.00 -3.91 1.04
CA ILE A 21 -0.91 -2.90 2.10
C ILE A 21 -1.67 -3.47 3.31
N LEU A 22 -0.96 -3.65 4.40
CA LEU A 22 -1.46 -4.13 5.68
C LEU A 22 -1.72 -2.91 6.56
N LEU A 23 -2.86 -2.93 7.24
CA LEU A 23 -3.28 -1.92 8.19
C LEU A 23 -3.73 -2.60 9.48
N ARG A 24 -3.08 -2.31 10.61
CA ARG A 24 -3.50 -2.84 11.90
C ARG A 24 -4.75 -2.10 12.41
N SER A 25 -5.68 -2.81 13.02
CA SER A 25 -6.87 -2.27 13.64
C SER A 25 -6.48 -1.32 14.77
N GLY A 26 -7.21 -0.23 14.91
CA GLY A 26 -6.86 0.83 15.84
C GLY A 26 -5.60 1.64 15.48
N THR A 27 -4.96 1.38 14.33
CA THR A 27 -3.96 2.31 13.76
C THR A 27 -4.59 3.67 13.46
N PHE A 28 -5.82 3.64 12.94
CA PHE A 28 -6.68 4.80 12.76
C PHE A 28 -8.01 4.51 13.47
N THR A 29 -8.66 5.56 13.95
CA THR A 29 -9.92 5.52 14.67
C THR A 29 -11.14 5.70 13.74
N GLY A 30 -10.92 5.84 12.43
CA GLY A 30 -11.95 6.00 11.40
C GLY A 30 -11.92 4.92 10.32
N ASP A 31 -12.88 4.98 9.39
CA ASP A 31 -12.88 4.14 8.20
C ASP A 31 -11.72 4.52 7.28
N VAL A 32 -11.06 3.50 6.75
CA VAL A 32 -10.02 3.63 5.73
C VAL A 32 -10.58 3.08 4.44
N ASP A 33 -10.87 3.97 3.51
CA ASP A 33 -11.37 3.60 2.19
C ASP A 33 -10.21 3.56 1.21
N LEU A 34 -10.05 2.41 0.55
CA LEU A 34 -9.10 2.31 -0.55
C LEU A 34 -9.68 2.98 -1.79
N PRO A 35 -8.87 3.74 -2.53
CA PRO A 35 -9.29 4.30 -3.79
C PRO A 35 -9.48 3.20 -4.83
N ASP A 36 -10.42 3.45 -5.74
CA ASP A 36 -10.39 2.85 -7.07
C ASP A 36 -9.15 3.40 -7.81
N LEU A 37 -8.09 2.59 -7.90
CA LEU A 37 -6.86 2.98 -8.60
C LEU A 37 -7.16 3.19 -10.07
N ARG A 38 -6.82 4.38 -10.57
CA ARG A 38 -7.09 4.78 -11.96
C ARG A 38 -5.83 4.68 -12.79
N PHE A 39 -6.00 4.35 -14.07
CA PHE A 39 -4.92 4.43 -15.04
C PHE A 39 -4.67 5.89 -15.41
N ASN A 40 -3.50 6.38 -15.06
CA ASN A 40 -2.98 7.67 -15.45
C ASN A 40 -2.02 7.53 -16.63
N THR A 41 -2.44 8.02 -17.79
CA THR A 41 -1.62 8.06 -19.01
C THR A 41 -1.01 9.44 -19.28
N GLY A 42 -1.24 10.41 -18.39
CA GLY A 42 -0.79 11.80 -18.54
C GLY A 42 0.69 12.04 -18.20
N LEU A 43 1.38 11.05 -17.65
CA LEU A 43 2.77 11.13 -17.19
C LEU A 43 3.79 10.74 -18.27
N GLY A 44 3.34 10.45 -19.49
CA GLY A 44 4.20 9.95 -20.58
C GLY A 44 4.52 8.46 -20.51
N HIS A 45 4.09 7.79 -19.44
CA HIS A 45 4.05 6.34 -19.26
C HIS A 45 2.73 5.97 -18.56
N PRO A 46 2.23 4.72 -18.69
CA PRO A 46 1.09 4.30 -17.90
C PRO A 46 1.47 4.26 -16.41
N ALA A 47 0.53 4.53 -15.54
CA ALA A 47 0.68 4.36 -14.10
C ALA A 47 -0.70 4.12 -13.49
N LEU A 48 -0.76 3.41 -12.37
CA LEU A 48 -1.93 3.41 -11.52
C LEU A 48 -1.75 4.45 -10.42
N ASP A 49 -2.71 5.34 -10.26
CA ASP A 49 -2.75 6.34 -9.19
C ASP A 49 -4.07 6.34 -8.42
N GLY A 50 -3.99 6.70 -7.15
CA GLY A 50 -5.14 6.91 -6.29
C GLY A 50 -4.73 7.47 -4.93
N ASP A 51 -5.71 7.64 -4.05
CA ASP A 51 -5.56 8.22 -2.72
C ASP A 51 -6.35 7.40 -1.69
N ILE A 52 -5.66 6.85 -0.69
CA ILE A 52 -6.33 6.22 0.46
C ILE A 52 -6.87 7.33 1.33
N CYS A 53 -8.19 7.35 1.50
CA CYS A 53 -8.86 8.32 2.35
C CYS A 53 -9.02 7.72 3.75
N VAL A 54 -8.43 8.38 4.74
CA VAL A 54 -8.64 8.08 6.15
C VAL A 54 -9.61 9.14 6.68
N ASP A 55 -10.82 8.71 7.09
CA ASP A 55 -11.91 9.63 7.48
C ASP A 55 -11.52 10.53 8.68
N GLU A 56 -10.66 10.02 9.56
CA GLU A 56 -10.16 10.77 10.71
C GLU A 56 -9.22 11.92 10.30
N ASN A 57 -9.29 13.05 11.03
CA ASN A 57 -8.46 14.24 10.83
C ASN A 57 -8.76 15.06 9.55
N GLY A 58 -10.00 14.96 9.04
CA GLY A 58 -10.49 15.79 7.94
C GLY A 58 -10.32 15.19 6.54
N GLY A 59 -10.26 13.84 6.44
CA GLY A 59 -10.07 13.14 5.18
C GLY A 59 -8.61 13.14 4.75
N MET A 60 -7.72 12.61 5.60
CA MET A 60 -6.29 12.55 5.26
C MET A 60 -6.08 11.63 4.06
N MET A 61 -5.44 12.16 3.02
CA MET A 61 -5.23 11.48 1.75
C MET A 61 -3.81 10.93 1.67
N ILE A 62 -3.68 9.60 1.57
CA ILE A 62 -2.40 8.92 1.40
C ILE A 62 -2.27 8.56 -0.07
N ALA A 63 -1.41 9.28 -0.78
CA ALA A 63 -1.20 9.05 -2.20
C ALA A 63 -0.64 7.65 -2.46
N VAL A 64 -1.20 6.96 -3.44
CA VAL A 64 -0.74 5.66 -3.93
C VAL A 64 -0.41 5.81 -5.39
N ARG A 65 0.80 5.41 -5.79
CA ARG A 65 1.16 5.38 -7.20
C ARG A 65 2.04 4.18 -7.51
N LEU A 66 1.59 3.42 -8.52
CA LEU A 66 2.34 2.33 -9.11
C LEU A 66 2.67 2.70 -10.57
N PRO A 67 3.92 3.06 -10.90
CA PRO A 67 4.33 3.22 -12.29
C PRO A 67 4.18 1.89 -13.03
N ASP A 68 3.83 1.98 -14.31
CA ASP A 68 3.91 0.84 -15.22
C ASP A 68 5.35 0.35 -15.37
N LEU A 69 5.48 -0.93 -15.72
CA LEU A 69 6.74 -1.66 -15.83
C LEU A 69 7.71 -1.02 -16.84
N ASP A 70 7.23 -0.23 -17.81
CA ASP A 70 8.06 0.54 -18.75
C ASP A 70 8.59 1.87 -18.18
N GLY A 71 7.98 2.41 -17.11
CA GLY A 71 8.30 3.75 -16.57
C GLY A 71 9.35 3.77 -15.47
N LYS A 72 9.49 2.68 -14.71
CA LYS A 72 10.57 2.36 -13.76
C LYS A 72 10.30 0.94 -13.24
N PRO A 73 11.16 -0.05 -13.52
CA PRO A 73 10.89 -1.42 -13.12
C PRO A 73 10.92 -1.51 -11.59
N GLY A 74 9.74 -1.67 -10.98
CA GLY A 74 9.64 -2.05 -9.58
C GLY A 74 9.75 -0.92 -8.55
N THR A 75 9.21 0.28 -8.79
CA THR A 75 9.04 1.27 -7.70
C THR A 75 7.58 1.45 -7.32
N PHE A 76 7.29 1.76 -6.07
CA PHE A 76 5.95 2.00 -5.55
C PHE A 76 5.94 3.22 -4.65
N VAL A 77 4.97 4.12 -4.81
CA VAL A 77 4.83 5.32 -3.97
C VAL A 77 3.63 5.12 -3.06
N LEU A 78 3.84 5.35 -1.76
CA LEU A 78 2.80 5.31 -0.75
C LEU A 78 3.02 6.45 0.25
N GLY A 79 2.05 7.35 0.33
CA GLY A 79 2.17 8.64 1.01
C GLY A 79 3.21 9.52 0.33
N ASP A 80 4.15 10.04 1.13
CA ASP A 80 5.29 10.84 0.65
C ASP A 80 6.50 9.99 0.23
N ARG A 81 6.45 8.66 0.46
CA ARG A 81 7.61 7.77 0.32
C ARG A 81 7.58 6.97 -0.97
N THR A 82 8.77 6.72 -1.50
CA THR A 82 8.99 5.82 -2.64
C THR A 82 9.74 4.58 -2.18
N PHE A 83 9.27 3.41 -2.60
CA PHE A 83 9.77 2.09 -2.24
C PHE A 83 10.21 1.32 -3.49
N ASN A 84 11.10 0.34 -3.30
CA ASN A 84 11.57 -0.53 -4.38
C ASN A 84 10.98 -1.93 -4.19
N LEU A 85 10.10 -2.35 -5.09
CA LEU A 85 9.38 -3.63 -5.07
C LEU A 85 10.31 -4.86 -5.13
N VAL A 86 11.57 -4.71 -5.53
CA VAL A 86 12.58 -5.78 -5.43
C VAL A 86 12.89 -6.13 -3.97
N ALA A 87 12.74 -5.19 -3.05
CA ALA A 87 12.98 -5.42 -1.62
C ALA A 87 11.77 -6.05 -0.91
N GLY A 88 10.61 -6.13 -1.56
CA GLY A 88 9.38 -6.69 -1.01
C GLY A 88 8.14 -5.97 -1.53
N ARG A 89 7.02 -6.69 -1.58
CA ARG A 89 5.73 -6.20 -2.13
C ARG A 89 4.65 -6.00 -1.06
N CYS A 90 4.99 -6.22 0.21
CA CYS A 90 4.11 -5.98 1.34
C CYS A 90 4.50 -4.69 2.07
N PHE A 91 3.50 -3.91 2.47
CA PHE A 91 3.68 -2.62 3.13
C PHE A 91 2.81 -2.57 4.38
N LEU A 92 3.33 -2.03 5.48
CA LEU A 92 2.56 -1.76 6.70
C LEU A 92 2.30 -0.27 6.81
N LEU A 93 1.04 0.12 6.90
CA LEU A 93 0.63 1.50 7.16
C LEU A 93 0.61 1.76 8.67
N THR A 94 1.27 2.83 9.11
CA THR A 94 1.37 3.20 10.53
C THR A 94 0.51 4.41 10.85
N LYS A 95 0.28 4.63 12.16
CA LYS A 95 -0.51 5.75 12.71
C LYS A 95 0.02 7.14 12.34
N ASP A 96 1.29 7.22 11.94
CA ASP A 96 1.95 8.45 11.50
C ASP A 96 1.67 8.76 10.02
N TYR A 97 0.72 8.04 9.40
CA TYR A 97 0.38 8.13 7.97
C TYR A 97 1.57 7.79 7.06
N GLN A 98 2.49 6.98 7.59
CA GLN A 98 3.68 6.54 6.89
C GLN A 98 3.57 5.06 6.58
N ALA A 99 4.16 4.67 5.45
CA ALA A 99 4.33 3.28 5.10
C ALA A 99 5.72 2.77 5.49
N ILE A 100 5.75 1.51 5.90
CA ILE A 100 6.95 0.71 6.10
C ILE A 100 6.91 -0.42 5.09
N GLN A 101 8.00 -0.60 4.34
CA GLN A 101 8.15 -1.75 3.46
C GLN A 101 8.57 -2.98 4.26
N LEU A 102 7.81 -4.05 4.13
CA LEU A 102 8.15 -5.34 4.68
C LEU A 102 9.02 -6.10 3.66
N PRO A 103 10.05 -6.85 4.10
CA PRO A 103 10.94 -7.59 3.20
C PRO A 103 10.30 -8.91 2.72
N HIS A 104 9.02 -8.86 2.38
CA HIS A 104 8.19 -10.03 2.06
C HIS A 104 7.34 -9.75 0.83
N ASP A 105 7.32 -10.70 -0.10
CA ASP A 105 6.45 -10.70 -1.28
C ASP A 105 5.15 -11.46 -1.03
N VAL A 106 5.19 -12.40 -0.09
CA VAL A 106 4.06 -13.26 0.28
C VAL A 106 3.32 -12.66 1.46
N LEU A 107 2.01 -12.50 1.30
CA LEU A 107 1.13 -11.91 2.31
C LEU A 107 1.19 -12.68 3.66
N GLU A 108 1.23 -14.01 3.65
CA GLU A 108 1.32 -14.81 4.88
C GLU A 108 2.58 -14.53 5.70
N ASP A 109 3.74 -14.35 5.05
CA ASP A 109 4.99 -14.01 5.72
C ASP A 109 4.95 -12.59 6.29
N ALA A 110 4.37 -11.64 5.55
CA ALA A 110 4.13 -10.29 6.04
C ALA A 110 3.21 -10.26 7.27
N TYR A 111 2.13 -11.05 7.27
CA TYR A 111 1.25 -11.20 8.42
C TYR A 111 2.00 -11.69 9.66
N ARG A 112 2.80 -12.76 9.51
CA ARG A 112 3.61 -13.29 10.61
C ARG A 112 4.58 -12.25 11.13
N HIS A 113 5.22 -11.50 10.24
CA HIS A 113 6.15 -10.44 10.63
C HIS A 113 5.48 -9.35 11.45
N VAL A 114 4.29 -8.90 11.04
CA VAL A 114 3.55 -7.85 11.75
C VAL A 114 2.99 -8.37 13.08
N GLY A 115 2.62 -9.65 13.17
CA GLY A 115 2.13 -10.28 14.40
C GLY A 115 3.22 -10.61 15.43
N ASP A 116 4.47 -10.86 14.99
CA ASP A 116 5.60 -11.22 15.87
C ASP A 116 6.32 -9.99 16.47
N ASN A 117 6.20 -8.82 15.83
CA ASN A 117 6.82 -7.56 16.29
C ASN A 117 6.02 -6.81 17.39
N ASP A 118 5.16 -7.52 18.15
CA ASP A 118 4.43 -6.97 19.30
C ASP A 118 5.03 -7.45 20.64
#